data_AF-A0A447TLL0-F1
#
_entry.id   AF-A0A447TLL0-F1
#
_cell.length_a   1.000
_cell.length_b   1.000
_cell.length_c   1.000
_cell.angle_alpha   90.00
_cell.angle_beta   90.00
_cell.angle_gamma   90.00
#
_symmetry.space_group_name_H-M   'P 1'
#
loop_
_entity.id
_entity.type
_entity.pdbx_description
1 polymer ?
#
loop_
_entity_poly.entity_id
_entity_poly.type
_entity_poly.pdbx_seq_one_letter_code
_entity_poly.pdbx_strand_id
1 'polypeptide(L)'
;MDHSADLDRRFGGIARLYGDDALARFRRAHVCVVGVGGVGSWAVEALARSAIGKLTLIDLDNVAESNTNRQLPALDPLYGMAKVTALAERVKAINPACEVTEIEDFVTEENMDAMLGQGYDYIVDCIDSLKVKTAMAAWCARKRQRFIVSGGAGGQMDPSQIKLADLSEVTQDPLLSKLRYNLRRHHGFARDGKKMGVPCVYSTEQLVYPQAQACDAGEARGPRACPAPASAPAWW
;
A
#
# COMPACT_ATOMS: atom_id res chain seq x y z
N MET A 1 29.54 24.16 7.42
CA MET A 1 28.56 24.91 6.61
C MET A 1 27.22 24.32 6.94
N ASP A 2 26.36 25.09 7.61
CA ASP A 2 24.98 24.68 7.86
C ASP A 2 24.21 24.81 6.54
N HIS A 3 24.09 23.71 5.80
CA HIS A 3 23.29 23.65 4.58
C HIS A 3 21.82 23.45 4.96
N SER A 4 21.16 24.52 5.39
CA SER A 4 19.71 24.51 5.52
C SER A 4 19.09 24.18 4.16
N ALA A 5 18.19 23.19 4.13
CA ALA A 5 17.58 22.76 2.87
C ALA A 5 16.71 23.87 2.25
N ASP A 6 17.00 24.24 1.01
CA ASP A 6 16.16 25.13 0.21
C ASP A 6 14.97 24.34 -0.36
N LEU A 7 13.82 24.42 0.33
CA LEU A 7 12.61 23.67 -0.02
C LEU A 7 11.92 24.20 -1.28
N ASP A 8 12.05 25.49 -1.58
CA ASP A 8 11.49 26.06 -2.80
C ASP A 8 12.28 25.57 -4.01
N ARG A 9 13.60 25.39 -3.88
CA ARG A 9 14.41 24.73 -4.90
C ARG A 9 14.10 23.23 -5.04
N ARG A 10 13.89 22.50 -3.93
CA ARG A 10 13.51 21.07 -3.98
C ARG A 10 12.17 20.85 -4.68
N PHE A 11 11.18 21.69 -4.40
CA PHE A 11 9.78 21.47 -4.81
C PHE A 11 9.26 22.47 -5.85
N GLY A 12 10.10 23.35 -6.40
CA GLY A 12 9.68 24.26 -7.47
C GLY A 12 9.16 23.55 -8.72
N GLY A 13 9.57 22.30 -8.97
CA GLY A 13 8.96 21.45 -10.01
C GLY A 13 7.50 21.10 -9.74
N ILE A 14 7.14 20.87 -8.47
CA ILE A 14 5.76 20.61 -8.04
C ILE A 14 4.90 21.87 -8.23
N ALA A 15 5.42 23.05 -7.85
CA ALA A 15 4.72 24.32 -8.09
C ALA A 15 4.46 24.56 -9.58
N ARG A 16 5.45 24.33 -10.46
CA ARG A 16 5.28 24.51 -11.92
C ARG A 16 4.27 23.54 -12.53
N LEU A 17 4.13 22.34 -11.98
CA LEU A 17 3.23 21.31 -12.49
C LEU A 17 1.80 21.47 -11.97
N TYR A 18 1.63 21.72 -10.67
CA TYR A 18 0.33 21.73 -9.99
C TYR A 18 -0.16 23.12 -9.56
N GLY A 19 0.69 24.15 -9.66
CA GLY A 19 0.44 25.51 -9.18
C GLY A 19 0.87 25.74 -7.73
N ASP A 20 1.15 27.00 -7.39
CA ASP A 20 1.59 27.40 -6.04
C ASP A 20 0.54 27.09 -4.96
N ASP A 21 -0.74 27.24 -5.27
CA ASP A 21 -1.84 26.89 -4.37
C ASP A 21 -1.85 25.40 -4.01
N ALA A 22 -1.57 24.53 -4.99
CA ALA A 22 -1.49 23.09 -4.76
C ALA A 22 -0.27 22.75 -3.91
N LEU A 23 0.89 23.33 -4.19
CA LEU A 23 2.09 23.14 -3.38
C LEU A 23 1.86 23.60 -1.93
N ALA A 24 1.22 24.76 -1.73
CA ALA A 24 0.89 25.26 -0.40
C ALA A 24 -0.08 24.29 0.34
N ARG A 25 -1.02 23.68 -0.36
CA ARG A 25 -1.91 22.64 0.20
C ARG A 25 -1.15 21.36 0.53
N PHE A 26 -0.27 20.87 -0.34
CA PHE A 26 0.54 19.67 -0.09
C PHE A 26 1.42 19.84 1.15
N ARG A 27 2.07 21.00 1.30
CA ARG A 27 2.90 21.34 2.48
C ARG A 27 2.13 21.32 3.80
N ARG A 28 0.80 21.44 3.78
CA ARG A 28 -0.06 21.36 4.98
C ARG A 28 -0.76 20.02 5.13
N ALA A 29 -0.78 19.20 4.08
CA ALA A 29 -1.54 17.96 4.06
C ALA A 29 -0.91 16.90 4.96
N HIS A 30 -1.77 16.11 5.59
CA HIS A 30 -1.42 14.94 6.39
C HIS A 30 -1.95 13.67 5.75
N VAL A 31 -1.04 12.83 5.24
CA VAL A 31 -1.39 11.56 4.60
C VAL A 31 -0.93 10.39 5.47
N CYS A 32 -1.83 9.45 5.72
CA CYS A 32 -1.51 8.19 6.38
C CYS A 32 -1.33 7.08 5.34
N VAL A 33 -0.24 6.34 5.41
CA VAL A 33 0.01 5.14 4.59
C VAL A 33 0.02 3.93 5.50
N VAL A 34 -0.90 2.98 5.25
CA VAL A 34 -1.04 1.76 6.05
C VAL A 34 -0.51 0.57 5.23
N GLY A 35 0.51 -0.09 5.77
CA GLY A 35 1.34 -1.06 5.05
C GLY A 35 2.35 -0.34 4.16
N VAL A 36 3.64 -0.44 4.48
CA VAL A 36 4.73 0.21 3.74
C VAL A 36 5.61 -0.80 2.99
N GLY A 37 4.99 -1.88 2.50
CA GLY A 37 5.64 -2.90 1.68
C GLY A 37 5.81 -2.51 0.21
N GLY A 38 5.55 -3.47 -0.69
CA GLY A 38 5.83 -3.34 -2.14
C GLY A 38 5.03 -2.26 -2.88
N VAL A 39 3.93 -1.76 -2.32
CA VAL A 39 3.18 -0.62 -2.85
C VAL A 39 3.39 0.62 -1.98
N GLY A 40 3.19 0.47 -0.67
CA GLY A 40 3.21 1.59 0.26
C GLY A 40 4.55 2.30 0.36
N SER A 41 5.69 1.58 0.28
CA SER A 41 7.00 2.24 0.33
C SER A 41 7.23 3.22 -0.82
N TRP A 42 6.75 2.89 -2.02
CA TRP A 42 6.80 3.79 -3.17
C TRP A 42 5.77 4.92 -3.09
N ALA A 43 4.60 4.67 -2.48
CA ALA A 43 3.64 5.73 -2.19
C ALA A 43 4.22 6.77 -1.22
N VAL A 44 4.88 6.33 -0.14
CA VAL A 44 5.58 7.20 0.81
C VAL A 44 6.63 8.06 0.11
N GLU A 45 7.46 7.45 -0.75
CA GLU A 45 8.46 8.15 -1.55
C GLU A 45 7.85 9.23 -2.44
N ALA A 46 6.79 8.88 -3.18
CA ALA A 46 6.10 9.81 -4.07
C ALA A 46 5.48 10.99 -3.30
N LEU A 47 4.90 10.74 -2.13
CA LEU A 47 4.33 11.78 -1.26
C LEU A 47 5.42 12.72 -0.73
N ALA A 48 6.54 12.17 -0.24
CA ALA A 48 7.66 12.97 0.25
C ALA A 48 8.28 13.85 -0.86
N ARG A 49 8.43 13.29 -2.07
CA ARG A 49 8.92 14.02 -3.25
C ARG A 49 7.91 15.03 -3.80
N SER A 50 6.64 14.94 -3.41
CA SER A 50 5.57 15.88 -3.77
C SER A 50 5.32 16.96 -2.72
N ALA A 51 6.25 17.13 -1.77
CA ALA A 51 6.17 18.14 -0.71
C ALA A 51 5.00 17.96 0.28
N ILE A 52 4.49 16.74 0.43
CA ILE A 52 3.52 16.46 1.50
C ILE A 52 4.17 16.79 2.84
N GLY A 53 3.46 17.57 3.66
CA GLY A 53 4.01 18.15 4.89
C GLY A 53 4.02 17.19 6.06
N LYS A 54 3.05 16.28 6.14
CA LYS A 54 2.94 15.33 7.25
C LYS A 54 2.62 13.93 6.73
N LEU A 55 3.37 12.94 7.21
CA LEU A 55 3.17 11.54 6.90
C LEU A 55 3.02 10.73 8.19
N THR A 56 2.01 9.86 8.24
CA THR A 56 1.95 8.78 9.23
C THR A 56 2.16 7.45 8.53
N LEU A 57 3.12 6.65 9.01
CA LEU A 57 3.45 5.34 8.46
C LEU A 57 3.05 4.27 9.48
N ILE A 58 2.23 3.31 9.08
CA ILE A 58 1.75 2.23 9.95
C ILE A 58 2.16 0.88 9.37
N ASP A 59 3.08 0.19 10.03
CA ASP A 59 3.55 -1.16 9.69
C ASP A 59 4.38 -1.72 10.85
N LEU A 60 4.24 -3.01 11.17
CA LEU A 60 4.98 -3.67 12.25
C LEU A 60 6.18 -4.49 11.73
N ASP A 61 6.32 -4.66 10.42
CA ASP A 61 7.38 -5.47 9.86
C ASP A 61 8.73 -4.75 9.81
N ASN A 62 9.79 -5.57 9.82
CA ASN A 62 11.15 -5.14 9.51
C ASN A 62 11.49 -5.37 8.04
N VAL A 63 12.51 -4.65 7.54
CA VAL A 63 13.07 -4.82 6.21
C VAL A 63 13.75 -6.18 6.11
N ALA A 64 13.36 -7.01 5.14
CA ALA A 64 13.95 -8.33 4.90
C ALA A 64 14.62 -8.43 3.51
N GLU A 65 15.61 -9.31 3.36
CA GLU A 65 16.29 -9.54 2.06
C GLU A 65 15.31 -9.98 0.95
N SER A 66 14.28 -10.74 1.28
CA SER A 66 13.24 -11.15 0.32
C SER A 66 12.39 -9.98 -0.20
N ASN A 67 12.58 -8.78 0.33
CA ASN A 67 11.87 -7.57 -0.07
C ASN A 67 12.60 -6.82 -1.20
N THR A 68 13.88 -7.10 -1.46
CA THR A 68 14.76 -6.37 -2.41
C THR A 68 14.18 -6.24 -3.81
N ASN A 69 13.41 -7.24 -4.26
CA ASN A 69 12.83 -7.22 -5.59
C ASN A 69 11.71 -6.18 -5.79
N ARG A 70 11.17 -5.58 -4.71
CA ARG A 70 9.95 -4.76 -4.81
C ARG A 70 9.74 -3.68 -3.76
N GLN A 71 10.48 -3.66 -2.66
CA GLN A 71 10.28 -2.66 -1.59
C GLN A 71 11.43 -1.67 -1.57
N LEU A 72 11.10 -0.38 -1.54
CA LEU A 72 12.08 0.70 -1.59
C LEU A 72 13.16 0.65 -0.48
N PRO A 73 12.87 0.31 0.80
CA PRO A 73 13.89 0.35 1.86
C PRO A 73 14.77 -0.91 1.89
N ALA A 74 14.56 -1.90 1.03
CA ALA A 74 15.29 -3.17 1.02
C ALA A 74 16.67 -3.04 0.35
N LEU A 75 17.59 -2.40 1.06
CA LEU A 75 18.99 -2.20 0.69
C LEU A 75 19.89 -2.29 1.92
N ASP A 76 21.17 -2.63 1.72
CA ASP A 76 22.17 -2.49 2.78
C ASP A 76 22.36 -1.00 3.15
N PRO A 77 22.50 -0.64 4.45
CA PRO A 77 22.55 -1.51 5.62
C PRO A 77 21.21 -1.66 6.37
N LEU A 78 20.06 -1.45 5.70
CA LEU A 78 18.74 -1.31 6.35
C LEU A 78 18.05 -2.63 6.70
N TYR A 79 18.60 -3.79 6.29
CA TYR A 79 18.01 -5.09 6.66
C TYR A 79 17.92 -5.26 8.18
N GLY A 80 16.76 -5.72 8.66
CA GLY A 80 16.45 -5.86 10.08
C GLY A 80 15.91 -4.61 10.75
N MET A 81 16.00 -3.43 10.13
CA MET A 81 15.38 -2.19 10.63
C MET A 81 13.85 -2.24 10.45
N ALA A 82 13.09 -1.63 11.35
CA ALA A 82 11.66 -1.41 11.16
C ALA A 82 11.40 -0.67 9.85
N LYS A 83 10.44 -1.14 9.03
CA LYS A 83 10.18 -0.53 7.72
C LYS A 83 9.75 0.93 7.83
N VAL A 84 8.96 1.25 8.86
CA VAL A 84 8.51 2.63 9.12
C VAL A 84 9.68 3.55 9.43
N THR A 85 10.67 3.09 10.21
CA THR A 85 11.89 3.85 10.53
C THR A 85 12.79 4.04 9.32
N ALA A 86 13.06 2.98 8.57
CA ALA A 86 13.87 3.07 7.35
C ALA A 86 13.27 4.08 6.35
N LEU A 87 11.95 4.11 6.21
CA LEU A 87 11.27 5.09 5.37
C LEU A 87 11.20 6.48 6.00
N ALA A 88 11.04 6.62 7.31
CA ALA A 88 11.04 7.90 7.98
C ALA A 88 12.39 8.63 7.81
N GLU A 89 13.51 7.94 8.01
CA GLU A 89 14.85 8.46 7.75
C GLU A 89 14.98 8.93 6.29
N ARG A 90 14.50 8.11 5.35
CA ARG A 90 14.50 8.43 3.92
C ARG A 90 13.65 9.67 3.61
N VAL A 91 12.45 9.77 4.18
CA VAL A 91 11.58 10.95 4.03
C VAL A 91 12.30 12.19 4.54
N LYS A 92 12.96 12.13 5.70
CA LYS A 92 13.70 13.27 6.26
C LYS A 92 14.89 13.68 5.40
N ALA A 93 15.57 12.72 4.75
CA ALA A 93 16.61 13.03 3.77
C ALA A 93 16.04 13.79 2.55
N ILE A 94 14.84 13.40 2.08
CA ILE A 94 14.14 14.03 0.94
C ILE A 94 13.53 15.39 1.29
N ASN A 95 12.92 15.51 2.47
CA ASN A 95 12.20 16.68 2.95
C ASN A 95 12.39 16.82 4.47
N PRO A 96 13.40 17.55 4.96
CA PRO A 96 13.66 17.66 6.39
C PRO A 96 12.54 18.38 7.15
N ALA A 97 11.70 19.16 6.45
CA ALA A 97 10.54 19.83 7.01
C ALA A 97 9.28 18.95 7.07
N CYS A 98 9.28 17.76 6.43
CA CYS A 98 8.17 16.83 6.55
C CYS A 98 8.10 16.30 7.99
N GLU A 99 6.97 16.43 8.66
CA GLU A 99 6.70 15.74 9.92
C GLU A 99 6.39 14.26 9.60
N VAL A 100 7.08 13.33 10.25
CA VAL A 100 6.84 11.90 10.05
C VAL A 100 6.49 11.29 11.40
N THR A 101 5.36 10.59 11.45
CA THR A 101 4.93 9.80 12.61
C THR A 101 5.06 8.33 12.25
N GLU A 102 5.84 7.61 13.04
CA GLU A 102 6.05 6.17 12.91
C GLU A 102 5.11 5.45 13.86
N ILE A 103 4.37 4.47 13.36
CA ILE A 103 3.54 3.58 14.16
C ILE A 103 3.96 2.16 13.83
N GLU A 104 4.80 1.59 14.71
CA GLU A 104 5.21 0.18 14.68
C GLU A 104 4.11 -0.70 15.27
N ASP A 105 2.99 -0.82 14.56
CA ASP A 105 1.84 -1.67 14.92
C ASP A 105 1.05 -2.06 13.67
N PHE A 106 0.16 -3.04 13.79
CA PHE A 106 -0.83 -3.35 12.77
C PHE A 106 -2.16 -2.65 13.07
N VAL A 107 -2.86 -2.27 12.01
CA VAL A 107 -4.28 -1.90 12.14
C VAL A 107 -5.09 -3.18 12.38
N THR A 108 -5.95 -3.16 13.39
CA THR A 108 -6.91 -4.21 13.71
C THR A 108 -8.33 -3.64 13.71
N GLU A 109 -9.34 -4.50 13.80
CA GLU A 109 -10.73 -4.03 13.88
C GLU A 109 -10.99 -3.23 15.17
N GLU A 110 -10.26 -3.54 16.24
CA GLU A 110 -10.41 -2.97 17.57
C GLU A 110 -9.68 -1.62 17.71
N ASN A 111 -8.58 -1.39 16.98
CA ASN A 111 -7.77 -0.18 17.10
C ASN A 111 -8.01 0.88 16.01
N MET A 112 -8.92 0.65 15.05
CA MET A 112 -9.14 1.54 13.90
C MET A 112 -9.43 3.00 14.24
N ASP A 113 -10.29 3.27 15.23
CA ASP A 113 -10.58 4.65 15.62
C ASP A 113 -9.33 5.34 16.19
N ALA A 114 -8.49 4.61 16.93
CA ALA A 114 -7.24 5.15 17.47
C ALA A 114 -6.18 5.36 16.38
N MET A 115 -6.04 4.42 15.45
CA MET A 115 -5.03 4.47 14.39
C MET A 115 -5.40 5.45 13.27
N LEU A 116 -6.67 5.46 12.85
CA LEU A 116 -7.16 6.18 11.67
C LEU A 116 -7.93 7.46 12.00
N GLY A 117 -8.36 7.65 13.24
CA GLY A 117 -9.13 8.81 13.71
C GLY A 117 -8.31 10.07 14.01
N GLN A 118 -7.04 10.12 13.61
CA GLN A 118 -6.11 11.22 13.92
C GLN A 118 -6.30 12.47 13.03
N GLY A 119 -7.31 12.48 12.15
CA GLY A 119 -7.64 13.64 11.32
C GLY A 119 -6.86 13.75 10.01
N TYR A 120 -6.49 12.63 9.39
CA TYR A 120 -5.75 12.61 8.12
C TYR A 120 -6.56 13.22 6.97
N ASP A 121 -5.91 14.00 6.10
CA ASP A 121 -6.51 14.51 4.87
C ASP A 121 -6.78 13.38 3.85
N TYR A 122 -5.96 12.32 3.90
CA TYR A 122 -6.05 11.17 3.03
C TYR A 122 -5.43 9.92 3.66
N ILE A 123 -6.02 8.76 3.38
CA ILE A 123 -5.48 7.45 3.76
C ILE A 123 -5.16 6.63 2.51
N VAL A 124 -3.96 6.08 2.44
CA VAL A 124 -3.53 5.15 1.40
C VAL A 124 -3.45 3.75 2.03
N ASP A 125 -4.38 2.89 1.66
CA ASP A 125 -4.45 1.52 2.15
C ASP A 125 -3.68 0.57 1.22
N CYS A 126 -2.49 0.16 1.69
CA CYS A 126 -1.56 -0.71 0.98
C CYS A 126 -1.37 -2.09 1.64
N ILE A 127 -2.28 -2.50 2.54
CA ILE A 127 -2.18 -3.81 3.22
C ILE A 127 -2.69 -4.96 2.34
N ASP A 128 -2.21 -6.16 2.60
CA ASP A 128 -2.60 -7.41 1.93
C ASP A 128 -3.63 -8.24 2.74
N SER A 129 -3.72 -8.03 4.06
CA SER A 129 -4.70 -8.68 4.93
C SER A 129 -6.13 -8.28 4.56
N LEU A 130 -6.83 -9.17 3.86
CA LEU A 130 -8.20 -8.97 3.41
C LEU A 130 -9.17 -8.61 4.56
N LYS A 131 -8.97 -9.20 5.75
CA LYS A 131 -9.82 -8.95 6.91
C LYS A 131 -9.74 -7.48 7.34
N VAL A 132 -8.52 -7.01 7.61
CA VAL A 132 -8.27 -5.62 8.03
C VAL A 132 -8.62 -4.65 6.91
N LYS A 133 -8.29 -4.97 5.66
CA LYS A 133 -8.63 -4.19 4.45
C LYS A 133 -10.13 -3.96 4.29
N THR A 134 -10.93 -5.00 4.54
CA THR A 134 -12.40 -4.90 4.55
C THR A 134 -12.88 -3.94 5.63
N ALA A 135 -12.40 -4.13 6.86
CA ALA A 135 -12.82 -3.31 7.99
C ALA A 135 -12.38 -1.84 7.82
N MET A 136 -11.19 -1.58 7.28
CA MET A 136 -10.68 -0.23 7.01
C MET A 136 -11.52 0.49 5.95
N ALA A 137 -11.82 -0.15 4.82
CA ALA A 137 -12.66 0.44 3.79
C ALA A 137 -14.07 0.76 4.32
N ALA A 138 -14.65 -0.13 5.13
CA ALA A 138 -15.93 0.09 5.80
C ALA A 138 -15.85 1.23 6.83
N TRP A 139 -14.77 1.31 7.61
CA TRP A 139 -14.55 2.40 8.56
C TRP A 139 -14.42 3.75 7.85
N CYS A 140 -13.59 3.83 6.80
CA CYS A 140 -13.38 5.07 6.06
C CYS A 140 -14.67 5.58 5.42
N ALA A 141 -15.45 4.70 4.80
CA ALA A 141 -16.74 5.06 4.20
C ALA A 141 -17.72 5.59 5.26
N ARG A 142 -17.85 4.93 6.42
CA ARG A 142 -18.74 5.38 7.50
C ARG A 142 -18.33 6.73 8.08
N LYS A 143 -17.03 6.95 8.27
CA LYS A 143 -16.47 8.20 8.83
C LYS A 143 -16.34 9.32 7.79
N ARG A 144 -16.65 9.04 6.52
CA ARG A 144 -16.42 9.94 5.37
C ARG A 144 -14.94 10.37 5.25
N GLN A 145 -14.04 9.50 5.70
CA GLN A 145 -12.60 9.68 5.54
C GLN A 145 -12.26 9.51 4.06
N ARG A 146 -11.43 10.40 3.51
CA ARG A 146 -10.90 10.24 2.14
C ARG A 146 -9.82 9.19 2.15
N PHE A 147 -9.92 8.23 1.23
CA PHE A 147 -9.01 7.11 1.16
C PHE A 147 -8.92 6.54 -0.25
N ILE A 148 -7.88 5.75 -0.49
CA ILE A 148 -7.72 4.91 -1.68
C ILE A 148 -7.16 3.54 -1.26
N VAL A 149 -7.56 2.50 -1.98
CA VAL A 149 -7.16 1.11 -1.71
C VAL A 149 -6.29 0.60 -2.85
N SER A 150 -5.15 -0.02 -2.56
CA SER A 150 -4.41 -0.78 -3.56
C SER A 150 -4.95 -2.21 -3.69
N GLY A 151 -5.00 -2.68 -4.93
CA GLY A 151 -5.20 -4.09 -5.25
C GLY A 151 -3.96 -4.95 -5.04
N GLY A 152 -4.04 -6.20 -5.50
CA GLY A 152 -2.90 -7.12 -5.52
C GLY A 152 -1.97 -6.77 -6.69
N ALA A 153 -0.70 -6.49 -6.40
CA ALA A 153 0.26 -5.99 -7.39
C ALA A 153 1.28 -7.02 -7.90
N GLY A 154 1.41 -8.19 -7.27
CA GLY A 154 2.33 -9.23 -7.77
C GLY A 154 1.64 -10.18 -8.76
N GLY A 155 2.46 -10.95 -9.49
CA GLY A 155 1.98 -11.75 -10.63
C GLY A 155 1.61 -10.90 -11.85
N GLN A 156 2.07 -9.65 -11.89
CA GLN A 156 1.81 -8.65 -12.93
C GLN A 156 3.14 -8.04 -13.37
N MET A 157 3.26 -7.73 -14.67
CA MET A 157 4.49 -7.26 -15.29
C MET A 157 4.31 -5.97 -16.11
N ASP A 158 3.07 -5.63 -16.50
CA ASP A 158 2.80 -4.51 -17.39
C ASP A 158 2.25 -3.28 -16.62
N PRO A 159 3.11 -2.31 -16.26
CA PRO A 159 2.66 -1.12 -15.53
C PRO A 159 1.71 -0.22 -16.34
N SER A 160 1.66 -0.35 -17.68
CA SER A 160 0.74 0.44 -18.51
C SER A 160 -0.73 0.07 -18.31
N GLN A 161 -1.00 -1.08 -17.70
CA GLN A 161 -2.34 -1.58 -17.40
C GLN A 161 -2.86 -1.19 -16.02
N ILE A 162 -2.06 -0.47 -15.22
CA ILE A 162 -2.49 0.07 -13.92
C ILE A 162 -3.52 1.18 -14.15
N LYS A 163 -4.64 1.10 -13.43
CA LYS A 163 -5.80 2.00 -13.54
C LYS A 163 -6.37 2.36 -12.17
N LEU A 164 -7.12 3.46 -12.16
CA LEU A 164 -7.99 3.87 -11.07
C LEU A 164 -9.44 3.56 -11.45
N ALA A 165 -10.18 2.89 -10.56
CA ALA A 165 -11.61 2.64 -10.73
C ALA A 165 -12.33 2.59 -9.37
N ASP A 166 -13.66 2.66 -9.38
CA ASP A 166 -14.44 2.25 -8.21
C ASP A 166 -14.33 0.73 -8.03
N LEU A 167 -14.31 0.25 -6.79
CA LEU A 167 -14.27 -1.18 -6.46
C LEU A 167 -15.38 -1.99 -7.17
N SER A 168 -16.53 -1.38 -7.49
CA SER A 168 -17.59 -2.03 -8.26
C SER A 168 -17.19 -2.41 -9.68
N GLU A 169 -16.21 -1.73 -10.26
CA GLU A 169 -15.78 -1.84 -11.67
C GLU A 169 -14.46 -2.62 -11.83
N VAL A 170 -13.75 -2.91 -10.73
CA VAL A 170 -12.47 -3.63 -10.74
C VAL A 170 -12.59 -5.05 -11.30
N THR A 171 -11.69 -5.39 -12.21
CA THR A 171 -11.54 -6.70 -12.87
C THR A 171 -10.13 -7.28 -12.63
N GLN A 172 -9.94 -8.57 -12.91
CA GLN A 172 -8.63 -9.27 -12.85
C GLN A 172 -7.86 -9.20 -11.52
N ASP A 173 -8.53 -8.82 -10.43
CA ASP A 173 -7.93 -8.73 -9.09
C ASP A 173 -8.71 -9.58 -8.06
N PRO A 174 -8.18 -10.74 -7.64
CA PRO A 174 -8.82 -11.61 -6.65
C PRO A 174 -8.92 -10.97 -5.25
N LEU A 175 -7.96 -10.13 -4.84
CA LEU A 175 -7.97 -9.47 -3.54
C LEU A 175 -9.14 -8.47 -3.48
N LEU A 176 -9.24 -7.60 -4.48
CA LEU A 176 -10.31 -6.62 -4.58
C LEU A 176 -11.66 -7.28 -4.88
N SER A 177 -11.70 -8.40 -5.61
CA SER A 177 -12.93 -9.18 -5.80
C SER A 177 -13.48 -9.70 -4.47
N LYS A 178 -12.60 -10.24 -3.60
CA LYS A 178 -12.99 -10.69 -2.25
C LYS A 178 -13.36 -9.51 -1.34
N LEU A 179 -12.63 -8.40 -1.41
CA LEU A 179 -12.97 -7.17 -0.68
C LEU A 179 -14.38 -6.69 -1.04
N ARG A 180 -14.69 -6.61 -2.33
CA ARG A 180 -16.02 -6.26 -2.85
C ARG A 180 -17.11 -7.18 -2.31
N TYR A 181 -16.86 -8.49 -2.33
CA TYR A 181 -17.79 -9.47 -1.77
C TYR A 181 -18.04 -9.21 -0.27
N ASN A 182 -16.99 -9.04 0.52
CA ASN A 182 -17.10 -8.84 1.97
C ASN A 182 -17.85 -7.56 2.31
N LEU A 183 -17.53 -6.44 1.64
CA LEU A 183 -18.21 -5.16 1.84
C LEU A 183 -19.71 -5.24 1.53
N ARG A 184 -20.10 -5.95 0.47
CA ARG A 184 -21.51 -6.19 0.12
C ARG A 184 -22.22 -7.14 1.09
N ARG A 185 -21.51 -8.13 1.63
CA ARG A 185 -22.07 -9.19 2.47
C ARG A 185 -22.22 -8.78 3.92
N HIS A 186 -21.27 -8.02 4.44
CA HIS A 186 -21.13 -7.72 5.86
C HIS A 186 -21.33 -6.24 6.21
N HIS A 187 -21.15 -5.33 5.25
CA HIS A 187 -21.22 -3.88 5.51
C HIS A 187 -22.28 -3.15 4.67
N GLY A 188 -23.10 -3.87 3.89
CA GLY A 188 -24.25 -3.30 3.17
C GLY A 188 -23.87 -2.39 2.00
N PHE A 189 -22.66 -2.50 1.44
CA PHE A 189 -22.25 -1.70 0.30
C PHE A 189 -23.07 -2.00 -0.96
N ALA A 190 -23.09 -1.04 -1.87
CA ALA A 190 -23.92 -1.03 -3.06
C ALA A 190 -23.78 -2.28 -3.96
N ARG A 191 -24.91 -2.68 -4.56
CA ARG A 191 -25.06 -3.81 -5.49
C ARG A 191 -25.62 -3.32 -6.83
N ASP A 192 -25.76 -4.26 -7.78
CA ASP A 192 -26.51 -4.08 -9.01
C ASP A 192 -26.03 -2.91 -9.89
N GLY A 193 -24.71 -2.86 -10.11
CA GLY A 193 -24.07 -1.87 -10.99
C GLY A 193 -23.91 -0.46 -10.40
N LYS A 194 -24.35 -0.24 -9.15
CA LYS A 194 -24.11 1.03 -8.45
C LYS A 194 -22.69 1.10 -7.90
N LYS A 195 -22.10 2.30 -7.92
CA LYS A 195 -20.77 2.59 -7.36
C LYS A 195 -20.75 2.36 -5.85
N MET A 196 -19.65 1.78 -5.37
CA MET A 196 -19.44 1.50 -3.95
C MET A 196 -18.84 2.69 -3.20
N GLY A 197 -18.26 3.66 -3.90
CA GLY A 197 -17.57 4.79 -3.29
C GLY A 197 -16.22 4.41 -2.70
N VAL A 198 -15.60 3.33 -3.19
CA VAL A 198 -14.30 2.82 -2.74
C VAL A 198 -13.34 2.91 -3.92
N PRO A 199 -12.51 3.97 -4.01
CA PRO A 199 -11.57 4.10 -5.12
C PRO A 199 -10.40 3.13 -4.95
N CYS A 200 -10.06 2.43 -6.04
CA CYS A 200 -9.04 1.40 -6.05
C CYS A 200 -8.03 1.62 -7.17
N VAL A 201 -6.75 1.39 -6.85
CA VAL A 201 -5.69 1.18 -7.85
C VAL A 201 -5.60 -0.32 -8.13
N TYR A 202 -5.71 -0.72 -9.39
CA TYR A 202 -5.62 -2.12 -9.81
C TYR A 202 -5.03 -2.20 -11.22
N SER A 203 -4.70 -3.40 -11.71
CA SER A 203 -4.30 -3.59 -13.11
C SER A 203 -5.31 -4.47 -13.86
N THR A 204 -5.51 -4.17 -15.14
CA THR A 204 -6.32 -5.02 -16.03
C THR A 204 -5.58 -6.26 -16.52
N GLU A 205 -4.29 -6.38 -16.20
CA GLU A 205 -3.46 -7.53 -16.56
C GLU A 205 -3.92 -8.79 -15.82
N GLN A 206 -4.04 -9.89 -16.56
CA GLN A 206 -4.32 -11.19 -15.96
C GLN A 206 -3.11 -11.65 -15.13
N LEU A 207 -3.39 -12.12 -13.91
CA LEU A 207 -2.36 -12.66 -13.04
C LEU A 207 -1.64 -13.86 -13.68
N VAL A 208 -0.32 -13.76 -13.75
CA VAL A 208 0.57 -14.91 -13.89
C VAL A 208 0.64 -15.60 -12.53
N TYR A 209 0.70 -16.93 -12.49
CA TYR A 209 0.92 -17.70 -11.25
C TYR A 209 2.28 -18.40 -11.32
N PRO A 210 2.96 -18.63 -10.19
CA PRO A 210 4.23 -19.34 -10.19
C PRO A 210 4.00 -20.74 -10.76
N GLN A 211 4.88 -21.16 -11.66
CA GLN A 211 4.89 -22.55 -12.09
C GLN A 211 5.24 -23.39 -10.87
N ALA A 212 4.38 -24.34 -10.49
CA ALA A 212 4.75 -25.31 -9.48
C ALA A 212 6.06 -25.97 -9.94
N GLN A 213 7.09 -25.97 -9.10
CA GLN A 213 8.26 -26.81 -9.34
C GLN A 213 7.73 -28.24 -9.50
N ALA A 214 7.76 -28.76 -10.73
CA ALA A 214 7.69 -30.18 -10.93
C ALA A 214 8.88 -30.74 -10.16
N CYS A 215 8.62 -31.45 -9.05
CA CYS A 215 9.66 -32.19 -8.37
C CYS A 215 10.31 -33.10 -9.43
N ASP A 216 11.57 -32.85 -9.76
CA ASP A 216 12.39 -33.83 -10.45
C ASP A 216 12.42 -35.06 -9.55
N ALA A 217 11.62 -36.07 -9.91
CA ALA A 217 11.64 -37.37 -9.30
C ALA A 217 12.92 -38.09 -9.76
N GLY A 218 14.07 -37.66 -9.23
CA GLY A 218 15.27 -38.47 -9.18
C GLY A 218 15.03 -39.65 -8.25
N GLU A 219 14.84 -40.83 -8.87
CA GLU A 219 14.93 -42.18 -8.34
C GLU A 219 14.85 -42.38 -6.81
N ALA A 220 13.66 -42.70 -6.28
CA ALA A 220 13.51 -43.62 -5.14
C ALA A 220 12.10 -44.23 -5.07
N ARG A 221 12.06 -45.52 -4.78
CA ARG A 221 10.92 -46.45 -4.88
C ARG A 221 9.80 -46.19 -3.86
N GLY A 222 8.53 -46.29 -4.30
CA GLY A 222 7.37 -46.61 -3.45
C GLY A 222 6.12 -45.74 -3.70
N PRO A 223 4.89 -46.29 -3.66
CA PRO A 223 3.67 -45.53 -3.91
C PRO A 223 3.32 -44.71 -2.66
N ARG A 224 3.83 -43.48 -2.59
CA ARG A 224 3.27 -42.45 -1.71
C ARG A 224 2.60 -41.42 -2.58
N ALA A 225 1.28 -41.35 -2.47
CA ALA A 225 0.48 -40.30 -3.07
C ALA A 225 1.04 -38.95 -2.64
N CYS A 226 1.42 -38.11 -3.62
CA CYS A 226 1.72 -36.72 -3.37
C CYS A 226 0.47 -36.06 -2.77
N PRO A 227 0.56 -35.39 -1.61
CA PRO A 227 -0.54 -34.55 -1.17
C PRO A 227 -0.71 -33.43 -2.20
N ALA A 228 -1.95 -33.20 -2.62
CA ALA A 228 -2.30 -32.00 -3.39
C ALA A 228 -1.83 -30.77 -2.60
N PRO A 229 -1.25 -29.74 -3.26
CA PRO A 229 -0.87 -28.52 -2.57
C PRO A 229 -2.12 -27.90 -1.94
N ALA A 230 -2.18 -27.92 -0.62
CA ALA A 230 -3.05 -27.03 0.13
C ALA A 230 -2.50 -25.61 -0.04
N SER A 231 -3.37 -24.69 -0.41
CA SER A 231 -3.13 -23.26 -0.70
C SER A 231 -2.52 -22.94 -2.06
N ALA A 232 -3.14 -21.96 -2.72
CA ALA A 232 -2.63 -21.33 -3.93
C ALA A 232 -1.24 -20.76 -3.66
N PRO A 233 -0.30 -20.79 -4.62
CA PRO A 233 0.98 -20.14 -4.44
C PRO A 233 0.72 -18.67 -4.17
N ALA A 234 0.97 -18.28 -2.93
CA ALA A 234 0.98 -16.90 -2.55
C ALA A 234 2.18 -16.31 -3.29
N TRP A 235 1.91 -15.60 -4.38
CA TRP A 235 2.56 -14.32 -4.49
C TRP A 235 2.33 -13.65 -3.13
N TRP A 236 3.38 -13.14 -2.48
CA TRP A 236 3.40 -12.54 -1.12
C TRP A 236 3.20 -13.51 0.06
#